data_AF-A0A1L3EWV0-F1
#
_entry.id   AF-A0A1L3EWV0-F1
#
_cell.length_a   1.000
_cell.length_b   1.000
_cell.length_c   1.000
_cell.angle_alpha   90.00
_cell.angle_beta   90.00
_cell.angle_gamma   90.00
#
_symmetry.space_group_name_H-M   'P 1'
#
loop_
_entity.id
_entity.type
_entity.pdbx_description
1 polymer ?
#
loop_
_entity_poly.entity_id
_entity_poly.type
_entity_poly.pdbx_seq_one_letter_code
_entity_poly.pdbx_strand_id
1 'polypeptide(L)'
;MISKGQRPTVTEVADAAAISRRTAYRYFPTQVKLMTEAALEGLRPAMEAALESAPAGTTSGAVEARVDALVEQMQRLALANEALLRTMIHETVLHSPDDKQPPRGTRRVEWIDAAVNPLRTRLGPAAYSRLVSALALTTGIEAILVLRDIRGLSATQAVQVSHWMARALLKQSLADRDAERRKARDKRRKVDGV
;
A
#
# COMPACT_ATOMS: atom_id res chain seq x y z
N MET A 1 -21.19 1.08 -13.93
CA MET A 1 -22.17 1.74 -13.05
C MET A 1 -21.51 2.89 -12.29
N ILE A 2 -20.48 2.61 -11.49
CA ILE A 2 -19.79 3.63 -10.67
C ILE A 2 -19.10 4.71 -11.52
N SER A 3 -18.46 4.34 -12.64
CA SER A 3 -17.90 5.31 -13.60
C SER A 3 -18.94 6.24 -14.24
N LYS A 4 -20.24 5.89 -14.15
CA LYS A 4 -21.37 6.72 -14.60
C LYS A 4 -21.99 7.54 -13.45
N GLY A 5 -21.31 7.64 -12.31
CA GLY A 5 -21.78 8.39 -11.13
C GLY A 5 -22.87 7.68 -10.29
N GLN A 6 -23.22 6.44 -10.62
CA GLN A 6 -24.23 5.68 -9.90
C GLN A 6 -23.68 5.10 -8.59
N ARG A 7 -24.55 4.90 -7.61
CA ARG A 7 -24.24 4.22 -6.33
C ARG A 7 -25.06 2.92 -6.21
N PRO A 8 -24.69 1.86 -6.95
CA PRO A 8 -25.46 0.62 -6.96
C PRO A 8 -25.36 -0.12 -5.63
N THR A 9 -26.41 -0.84 -5.27
CA THR A 9 -26.45 -1.79 -4.17
C THR A 9 -25.72 -3.09 -4.54
N VAL A 10 -25.37 -3.90 -3.53
CA VAL A 10 -24.78 -5.24 -3.76
C VAL A 10 -25.68 -6.12 -4.61
N THR A 11 -27.00 -6.02 -4.42
CA THR A 11 -28.00 -6.76 -5.20
C THR A 11 -28.03 -6.32 -6.66
N GLU A 12 -28.07 -5.02 -6.95
CA GLU A 12 -28.07 -4.52 -8.33
C GLU A 12 -26.79 -4.91 -9.08
N VAL A 13 -25.64 -4.93 -8.39
CA VAL A 13 -24.40 -5.44 -8.99
C VAL A 13 -24.46 -6.96 -9.20
N ALA A 14 -25.05 -7.72 -8.28
CA ALA A 14 -25.22 -9.17 -8.44
C ALA A 14 -26.08 -9.49 -9.66
N ASP A 15 -27.21 -8.79 -9.81
CA ASP A 15 -28.14 -8.94 -10.94
C ASP A 15 -27.45 -8.55 -12.25
N ALA A 16 -26.73 -7.42 -12.28
CA ALA A 16 -25.99 -6.97 -13.47
C ALA A 16 -24.81 -7.89 -13.84
N ALA A 17 -24.17 -8.53 -12.87
CA ALA A 17 -23.07 -9.47 -13.07
C ALA A 17 -23.52 -10.92 -13.30
N ALA A 18 -24.84 -11.17 -13.31
CA ALA A 18 -25.44 -12.50 -13.44
C ALA A 18 -24.89 -13.53 -12.42
N ILE A 19 -24.65 -13.08 -11.17
CA ILE A 19 -24.23 -13.95 -10.06
C ILE A 19 -25.30 -13.98 -8.97
N SER A 20 -25.28 -15.03 -8.14
CA SER A 20 -26.19 -15.09 -7.00
C SER A 20 -25.90 -13.97 -5.98
N ARG A 21 -26.94 -13.44 -5.35
CA ARG A 21 -26.80 -12.49 -4.22
C ARG A 21 -25.92 -13.06 -3.12
N ARG A 22 -26.06 -14.35 -2.80
CA ARG A 22 -25.20 -15.05 -1.81
C ARG A 22 -23.72 -14.96 -2.19
N THR A 23 -23.39 -15.15 -3.46
CA THR A 23 -22.02 -14.99 -3.96
C THR A 23 -21.56 -13.55 -3.82
N ALA A 24 -22.37 -12.57 -4.20
CA ALA A 24 -22.03 -11.15 -4.10
C ALA A 24 -21.77 -10.71 -2.65
N TYR A 25 -22.67 -11.02 -1.71
CA TYR A 25 -22.53 -10.68 -0.28
C TYR A 25 -21.34 -11.36 0.39
N ARG A 26 -20.87 -12.51 -0.13
CA ARG A 26 -19.64 -13.15 0.37
C ARG A 26 -18.40 -12.29 0.11
N TYR A 27 -18.33 -11.61 -1.03
CA TYR A 27 -17.20 -10.73 -1.38
C TYR A 27 -17.41 -9.30 -0.91
N PHE A 28 -18.64 -8.81 -1.04
CA PHE A 28 -19.04 -7.46 -0.68
C PHE A 28 -20.21 -7.47 0.33
N PRO A 29 -19.91 -7.76 1.62
CA PRO A 29 -20.91 -7.73 2.69
C PRO A 29 -21.72 -6.43 2.78
N THR A 30 -21.11 -5.29 2.43
CA THR A 30 -21.74 -3.96 2.50
C THR A 30 -21.60 -3.21 1.17
N GLN A 31 -22.53 -2.30 0.91
CA GLN A 31 -22.45 -1.40 -0.25
C GLN A 31 -21.20 -0.51 -0.18
N VAL A 32 -20.79 -0.07 1.02
CA VAL A 32 -19.55 0.70 1.18
C VAL A 32 -18.35 -0.13 0.74
N LYS A 33 -18.22 -1.39 1.19
CA LYS A 33 -17.12 -2.27 0.75
C LYS A 33 -17.11 -2.48 -0.76
N LEU A 34 -18.28 -2.69 -1.38
CA LEU A 34 -18.41 -2.76 -2.84
C LEU A 34 -17.91 -1.46 -3.51
N MET A 35 -18.40 -0.31 -3.07
CA MET A 35 -18.07 0.99 -3.66
C MET A 35 -16.59 1.32 -3.49
N THR A 36 -16.01 1.04 -2.32
CA THR A 36 -14.59 1.26 -2.05
C THR A 36 -13.71 0.35 -2.89
N GLU A 37 -14.00 -0.95 -2.96
CA GLU A 37 -13.21 -1.89 -3.78
C GLU A 37 -13.28 -1.54 -5.27
N ALA A 38 -14.46 -1.17 -5.77
CA ALA A 38 -14.62 -0.78 -7.15
C ALA A 38 -13.96 0.58 -7.46
N ALA A 39 -13.97 1.53 -6.52
CA ALA A 39 -13.21 2.77 -6.67
C ALA A 39 -11.71 2.48 -6.73
N LEU A 40 -11.19 1.68 -5.80
CA LEU A 40 -9.77 1.29 -5.78
C LEU A 40 -9.37 0.50 -7.04
N GLU A 41 -10.26 -0.34 -7.59
CA GLU A 41 -10.06 -0.99 -8.89
C GLU A 41 -9.89 0.01 -10.02
N GLY A 42 -10.75 1.04 -10.07
CA GLY A 42 -10.65 2.11 -11.06
C GLY A 42 -9.33 2.89 -10.99
N LEU A 43 -8.62 2.85 -9.85
CA LEU A 43 -7.34 3.53 -9.66
C LEU A 43 -6.13 2.68 -10.10
N ARG A 44 -6.32 1.37 -10.31
CA ARG A 44 -5.24 0.44 -10.67
C ARG A 44 -4.45 0.88 -11.91
N PRO A 45 -5.06 1.26 -13.04
CA PRO A 45 -4.30 1.59 -14.25
C PRO A 45 -3.37 2.80 -14.06
N ALA A 46 -3.82 3.81 -13.30
CA ALA A 46 -3.00 4.99 -13.01
C ALA A 46 -1.79 4.65 -12.12
N MET A 47 -1.96 3.71 -11.19
CA MET A 47 -0.87 3.23 -10.35
C MET A 47 0.14 2.42 -11.16
N GLU A 48 -0.33 1.48 -11.98
CA GLU A 48 0.52 0.65 -12.84
C GLU A 48 1.35 1.52 -13.79
N ALA A 49 0.71 2.46 -14.49
CA ALA A 49 1.41 3.38 -15.39
C ALA A 49 2.50 4.20 -14.68
N ALA A 50 2.26 4.65 -13.44
CA ALA A 50 3.27 5.39 -12.69
C ALA A 50 4.46 4.51 -12.29
N LEU A 51 4.21 3.27 -11.86
CA LEU A 51 5.27 2.32 -11.52
C LEU A 51 6.07 1.87 -12.74
N GLU A 52 5.43 1.76 -13.91
CA GLU A 52 6.07 1.44 -15.19
C GLU A 52 6.92 2.60 -15.72
N SER A 53 6.50 3.85 -15.50
CA SER A 53 7.26 5.04 -15.91
C SER A 53 8.52 5.28 -15.07
N ALA A 54 8.59 4.68 -13.87
CA ALA A 54 9.71 4.85 -12.97
C ALA A 54 10.93 3.98 -13.39
N PRO A 55 12.17 4.42 -13.10
CA PRO A 55 13.37 3.70 -13.50
C PRO A 55 13.36 2.21 -13.08
N ALA A 56 13.64 1.33 -14.04
CA ALA A 56 13.80 -0.08 -13.78
C ALA A 56 15.17 -0.39 -13.15
N GLY A 57 15.28 -1.54 -12.48
CA GLY A 57 16.55 -2.06 -11.94
C GLY A 57 16.53 -2.28 -10.44
N THR A 58 17.68 -2.75 -9.91
CA THR A 58 17.85 -3.14 -8.50
C THR A 58 18.77 -2.19 -7.73
N THR A 59 19.25 -1.12 -8.38
CA THR A 59 20.06 -0.09 -7.70
C THR A 59 19.21 0.63 -6.66
N SER A 60 19.84 1.09 -5.57
CA SER A 60 19.11 1.81 -4.52
C SER A 60 18.40 3.05 -5.06
N GLY A 61 19.01 3.77 -6.02
CA GLY A 61 18.42 4.96 -6.65
C GLY A 61 17.22 4.64 -7.54
N ALA A 62 17.27 3.56 -8.34
CA ALA A 62 16.13 3.15 -9.17
C ALA A 62 14.93 2.75 -8.31
N VAL A 63 15.17 1.98 -7.23
CA VAL A 63 14.09 1.58 -6.32
C VAL A 63 13.57 2.77 -5.50
N GLU A 64 14.43 3.70 -5.07
CA GLU A 64 13.99 4.93 -4.41
C GLU A 64 13.06 5.74 -5.31
N ALA A 65 13.38 5.89 -6.60
CA ALA A 65 12.50 6.56 -7.56
C ALA A 65 11.17 5.84 -7.77
N ARG A 66 11.15 4.50 -7.78
CA ARG A 66 9.90 3.72 -7.83
C ARG A 66 9.05 3.88 -6.56
N VAL A 67 9.69 3.89 -5.39
CA VAL A 67 9.01 4.15 -4.11
C VAL A 67 8.45 5.57 -4.08
N ASP A 68 9.17 6.55 -4.60
CA ASP A 68 8.64 7.91 -4.74
C ASP A 68 7.43 7.96 -5.68
N ALA A 69 7.49 7.33 -6.85
CA ALA A 69 6.35 7.27 -7.77
C ALA A 69 5.12 6.63 -7.10
N LEU A 70 5.31 5.53 -6.36
CA LEU A 70 4.28 4.90 -5.56
C LEU A 70 3.66 5.87 -4.54
N VAL A 71 4.49 6.54 -3.73
CA VAL A 71 4.03 7.46 -2.68
C VAL A 71 3.24 8.61 -3.28
N GLU A 72 3.78 9.25 -4.31
CA GLU A 72 3.14 10.38 -4.99
C GLU A 72 1.76 9.98 -5.50
N GLN A 73 1.67 8.85 -6.21
CA GLN A 73 0.41 8.36 -6.73
C GLN A 73 -0.57 7.99 -5.63
N MET A 74 -0.14 7.24 -4.63
CA MET A 74 -1.00 6.82 -3.52
C MET A 74 -1.58 8.03 -2.79
N GLN A 75 -0.75 9.03 -2.48
CA GLN A 75 -1.22 10.20 -1.75
C GLN A 75 -2.11 11.11 -2.60
N ARG A 76 -1.80 11.30 -3.88
CA ARG A 76 -2.68 11.99 -4.82
C ARG A 76 -4.06 11.34 -4.89
N LEU A 77 -4.08 10.01 -5.02
CA LEU A 77 -5.31 9.23 -5.04
C LEU A 77 -6.06 9.29 -3.72
N ALA A 78 -5.36 9.26 -2.59
CA ALA A 78 -5.94 9.37 -1.26
C ALA A 78 -6.62 10.72 -1.05
N LEU A 79 -5.95 11.82 -1.42
CA LEU A 79 -6.48 13.18 -1.34
C LEU A 79 -7.69 13.37 -2.27
N ALA A 80 -7.62 12.87 -3.51
CA ALA A 80 -8.72 12.97 -4.47
C ALA A 80 -9.97 12.18 -4.04
N ASN A 81 -9.81 11.14 -3.23
CA ASN A 81 -10.89 10.24 -2.79
C ASN A 81 -11.10 10.27 -1.27
N GLU A 82 -10.69 11.36 -0.60
CA GLU A 82 -10.59 11.41 0.85
C GLU A 82 -11.90 11.07 1.55
N ALA A 83 -13.04 11.59 1.08
CA ALA A 83 -14.36 11.32 1.67
C ALA A 83 -14.74 9.82 1.61
N LEU A 84 -14.47 9.17 0.47
CA LEU A 84 -14.73 7.73 0.31
C LEU A 84 -13.81 6.91 1.22
N LEU A 85 -12.52 7.26 1.29
CA LEU A 85 -11.57 6.54 2.11
C LEU A 85 -11.82 6.75 3.61
N ARG A 86 -12.26 7.94 4.03
CA ARG A 86 -12.74 8.19 5.41
C ARG A 86 -13.95 7.33 5.74
N THR A 87 -14.90 7.18 4.80
CA THR A 87 -16.05 6.28 4.97
C THR A 87 -15.59 4.83 5.13
N MET A 88 -14.62 4.37 4.33
CA MET A 88 -14.02 3.05 4.51
C MET A 88 -13.38 2.90 5.89
N ILE A 89 -12.63 3.89 6.39
CA ILE A 89 -12.05 3.84 7.75
C ILE A 89 -13.18 3.71 8.78
N HIS A 90 -14.22 4.53 8.70
CA HIS A 90 -15.37 4.51 9.61
C HIS A 90 -16.04 3.12 9.67
N GLU A 91 -16.31 2.50 8.53
CA GLU A 91 -16.95 1.18 8.47
C GLU A 91 -16.05 0.06 9.02
N THR A 92 -14.74 0.22 8.95
CA THR A 92 -13.79 -0.85 9.29
C THR A 92 -13.15 -0.70 10.66
N VAL A 93 -13.25 0.47 11.31
CA VAL A 93 -12.64 0.71 12.63
C VAL A 93 -13.33 -0.09 13.75
N LEU A 94 -14.63 -0.40 13.57
CA LEU A 94 -15.42 -1.18 14.52
C LEU A 94 -15.51 -2.68 14.15
N HIS A 95 -14.72 -3.13 13.18
CA HIS A 95 -14.73 -4.53 12.74
C HIS A 95 -14.19 -5.46 13.84
N SER A 96 -14.77 -6.66 13.98
CA SER A 96 -14.38 -7.60 15.03
C SER A 96 -12.97 -8.16 14.78
N PRO A 97 -12.11 -8.29 15.81
CA PRO A 97 -10.82 -8.94 15.68
C PRO A 97 -10.88 -10.43 15.29
N ASP A 98 -12.02 -11.09 15.51
CA ASP A 98 -12.21 -12.53 15.26
C ASP A 98 -12.40 -12.89 13.78
N ASP A 99 -12.53 -11.89 12.92
CA ASP A 99 -12.67 -12.11 11.48
C ASP A 99 -11.36 -12.58 10.85
N LYS A 100 -11.40 -13.72 10.14
CA LYS A 100 -10.22 -14.38 9.55
C LYS A 100 -9.56 -13.61 8.40
N GLN A 101 -10.15 -12.52 7.94
CA GLN A 101 -9.65 -11.71 6.82
C GLN A 101 -9.57 -10.25 7.23
N PRO A 102 -8.53 -9.51 6.78
CA PRO A 102 -8.48 -8.07 6.98
C PRO A 102 -9.75 -7.39 6.45
N PRO A 103 -10.31 -6.40 7.17
CA PRO A 103 -11.54 -5.73 6.76
C PRO A 103 -11.40 -4.87 5.49
N ARG A 104 -10.17 -4.62 5.04
CA ARG A 104 -9.81 -3.80 3.89
C ARG A 104 -9.04 -4.64 2.87
N GLY A 105 -9.20 -4.32 1.58
CA GLY A 105 -8.52 -5.03 0.49
C GLY A 105 -6.99 -4.96 0.53
N THR A 106 -6.36 -5.88 -0.18
CA THR A 106 -4.89 -6.09 -0.23
C THR A 106 -4.18 -5.23 -1.27
N ARG A 107 -4.91 -4.49 -2.11
CA ARG A 107 -4.36 -3.73 -3.26
C ARG A 107 -3.19 -2.82 -2.92
N ARG A 108 -3.27 -2.14 -1.75
CA ARG A 108 -2.17 -1.31 -1.27
C ARG A 108 -0.88 -2.11 -1.15
N VAL A 109 -0.97 -3.30 -0.55
CA VAL A 109 0.16 -4.20 -0.36
C VAL A 109 0.67 -4.68 -1.71
N GLU A 110 -0.21 -4.99 -2.67
CA GLU A 110 0.17 -5.40 -4.03
C GLU A 110 0.98 -4.30 -4.76
N TRP A 111 0.54 -3.04 -4.68
CA TRP A 111 1.27 -1.92 -5.29
C TRP A 111 2.62 -1.66 -4.62
N ILE A 112 2.68 -1.75 -3.29
CA ILE A 112 3.94 -1.65 -2.54
C ILE A 112 4.88 -2.78 -2.95
N ASP A 113 4.38 -4.02 -2.96
CA ASP A 113 5.14 -5.20 -3.34
C ASP A 113 5.74 -5.01 -4.74
N ALA A 114 4.93 -4.59 -5.72
CA ALA A 114 5.39 -4.30 -7.07
C ALA A 114 6.49 -3.22 -7.12
N ALA A 115 6.38 -2.16 -6.32
CA ALA A 115 7.37 -1.08 -6.27
C ALA A 115 8.71 -1.53 -5.68
N VAL A 116 8.70 -2.36 -4.64
CA VAL A 116 9.92 -2.81 -3.95
C VAL A 116 10.39 -4.20 -4.34
N ASN A 117 9.66 -4.94 -5.17
CA ASN A 117 9.99 -6.30 -5.64
C ASN A 117 11.43 -6.46 -6.14
N PRO A 118 12.07 -5.49 -6.82
CA PRO A 118 13.48 -5.60 -7.22
C PRO A 118 14.45 -5.85 -6.05
N LEU A 119 14.04 -5.54 -4.81
CA LEU A 119 14.84 -5.75 -3.59
C LEU A 119 14.56 -7.08 -2.88
N ARG A 120 13.59 -7.88 -3.34
CA ARG A 120 13.16 -9.11 -2.65
C ARG A 120 14.33 -10.04 -2.31
N THR A 121 15.15 -10.36 -3.30
CA THR A 121 16.34 -11.21 -3.12
C THR A 121 17.41 -10.53 -2.27
N ARG A 122 17.59 -9.21 -2.40
CA ARG A 122 18.61 -8.47 -1.65
C ARG A 122 18.28 -8.42 -0.15
N LEU A 123 17.03 -8.13 0.18
CA LEU A 123 16.56 -7.97 1.55
C LEU A 123 16.26 -9.30 2.25
N GLY A 124 15.95 -10.36 1.51
CA GLY A 124 15.46 -11.60 2.11
C GLY A 124 14.06 -11.44 2.75
N PRO A 125 13.41 -12.55 3.13
CA PRO A 125 11.99 -12.57 3.43
C PRO A 125 11.60 -11.67 4.60
N ALA A 126 12.33 -11.73 5.72
CA ALA A 126 11.99 -11.00 6.94
C ALA A 126 12.09 -9.47 6.76
N ALA A 127 13.21 -8.97 6.21
CA ALA A 127 13.36 -7.52 6.01
C ALA A 127 12.49 -7.00 4.88
N TYR A 128 12.23 -7.80 3.83
CA TYR A 128 11.30 -7.43 2.78
C TYR A 128 9.87 -7.28 3.33
N SER A 129 9.39 -8.26 4.09
CA SER A 129 8.06 -8.20 4.73
C SER A 129 7.93 -6.99 5.65
N ARG A 130 8.99 -6.67 6.42
CA ARG A 130 9.01 -5.50 7.29
C ARG A 130 8.94 -4.19 6.49
N LEU A 131 9.68 -4.08 5.38
CA LEU A 131 9.65 -2.91 4.51
C LEU A 131 8.24 -2.71 3.90
N VAL A 132 7.65 -3.78 3.37
CA VAL A 132 6.28 -3.73 2.81
C VAL A 132 5.27 -3.28 3.86
N SER A 133 5.35 -3.83 5.07
CA SER A 133 4.45 -3.46 6.18
C SER A 133 4.63 -2.01 6.61
N ALA A 134 5.88 -1.54 6.70
CA ALA A 134 6.19 -0.17 7.08
C ALA A 134 5.69 0.83 6.02
N LEU A 135 5.89 0.53 4.74
CA LEU A 135 5.35 1.36 3.66
C LEU A 135 3.81 1.38 3.69
N ALA A 136 3.16 0.24 3.94
CA ALA A 136 1.70 0.16 4.01
C ALA A 136 1.11 1.05 5.11
N LEU A 137 1.83 1.20 6.22
CA LEU A 137 1.51 2.10 7.32
C LEU A 137 1.68 3.58 6.92
N THR A 138 2.74 3.92 6.18
CA THR A 138 3.14 5.33 5.97
C THR A 138 2.65 5.96 4.68
N THR A 139 2.12 5.18 3.74
CA THR A 139 1.64 5.69 2.43
C THR A 139 0.12 5.65 2.28
N GLY A 140 -0.59 5.20 3.32
CA GLY A 140 -2.04 5.11 3.33
C GLY A 140 -2.77 6.42 3.59
N ILE A 141 -4.10 6.37 3.43
CA ILE A 141 -5.00 7.43 3.88
C ILE A 141 -4.78 7.73 5.37
N GLU A 142 -4.48 6.72 6.18
CA GLU A 142 -4.22 6.85 7.60
C GLU A 142 -3.06 7.82 7.90
N ALA A 143 -2.01 7.81 7.07
CA ALA A 143 -0.91 8.78 7.18
C ALA A 143 -1.39 10.21 6.88
N ILE A 144 -2.23 10.38 5.86
CA ILE A 144 -2.84 11.68 5.52
C ILE A 144 -3.73 12.18 6.65
N LEU A 145 -4.55 11.31 7.26
CA LEU A 145 -5.38 11.67 8.40
C LEU A 145 -4.52 12.13 9.58
N VAL A 146 -3.46 11.41 9.95
CA VAL A 146 -2.55 11.83 11.03
C VAL A 146 -1.88 13.17 10.70
N LEU A 147 -1.35 13.32 9.49
CA LEU A 147 -0.60 14.51 9.09
C LEU A 147 -1.49 15.76 8.94
N ARG A 148 -2.76 15.60 8.58
CA ARG A 148 -3.69 16.74 8.41
C ARG A 148 -4.52 16.97 9.65
N ASP A 149 -5.17 15.94 10.17
CA ASP A 149 -6.16 16.08 11.25
C ASP A 149 -5.50 16.29 12.62
N ILE A 150 -4.33 15.69 12.85
CA ILE A 150 -3.58 15.85 14.13
C ILE A 150 -2.50 16.92 14.00
N ARG A 151 -1.70 16.86 12.94
CA ARG A 151 -0.56 17.77 12.76
C ARG A 151 -0.93 19.10 12.09
N GLY A 152 -2.11 19.23 11.49
CA GLY A 152 -2.56 20.46 10.84
C GLY A 152 -1.83 20.81 9.54
N LEU A 153 -1.16 19.84 8.90
CA LEU A 153 -0.36 20.10 7.70
C LEU A 153 -1.25 20.35 6.47
N SER A 154 -0.74 21.17 5.55
CA SER A 154 -1.31 21.25 4.19
C SER A 154 -1.13 19.91 3.45
N ALA A 155 -1.92 19.69 2.40
CA ALA A 155 -1.82 18.48 1.58
C ALA A 155 -0.40 18.29 1.03
N THR A 156 0.21 19.36 0.53
CA THR A 156 1.59 19.37 0.02
C THR A 156 2.59 18.97 1.10
N GLN A 157 2.48 19.52 2.31
CA GLN A 157 3.36 19.16 3.43
C GLN A 157 3.18 17.69 3.85
N ALA A 158 1.95 17.18 3.87
CA ALA A 158 1.68 15.79 4.19
C ALA A 158 2.29 14.82 3.16
N VAL A 159 2.21 15.15 1.87
CA VAL A 159 2.86 14.39 0.79
C VAL A 159 4.38 14.42 0.95
N GLN A 160 4.97 15.59 1.20
CA GLN A 160 6.42 15.72 1.42
C GLN A 160 6.93 14.87 2.60
N VAL A 161 6.20 14.86 3.72
CA VAL A 161 6.54 14.02 4.87
C VAL A 161 6.41 12.53 4.52
N SER A 162 5.39 12.15 3.75
CA SER A 162 5.21 10.78 3.29
C SER A 162 6.38 10.28 2.43
N HIS A 163 6.85 11.10 1.49
CA HIS A 163 8.05 10.80 0.69
C HIS A 163 9.28 10.64 1.57
N TRP A 164 9.53 11.61 2.46
CA TRP A 164 10.67 11.56 3.35
C TRP A 164 10.69 10.27 4.19
N MET A 165 9.53 9.89 4.75
CA MET A 165 9.39 8.70 5.57
C MET A 165 9.58 7.41 4.77
N ALA A 166 9.00 7.32 3.57
CA ALA A 166 9.18 6.16 2.69
C ALA A 166 10.66 5.96 2.27
N ARG A 167 11.35 7.06 1.92
CA ARG A 167 12.79 7.03 1.62
C ARG A 167 13.62 6.60 2.82
N ALA A 168 13.28 7.09 4.02
CA ALA A 168 13.98 6.71 5.26
C ALA A 168 13.81 5.21 5.57
N LEU A 169 12.60 4.67 5.43
CA LEU A 169 12.32 3.24 5.63
C LEU A 169 13.08 2.35 4.64
N LEU A 170 13.15 2.77 3.37
CA LEU A 170 13.93 2.08 2.35
C LEU A 170 15.42 2.08 2.70
N LYS A 171 15.99 3.25 3.02
CA LYS A 171 17.41 3.42 3.37
C LYS A 171 17.77 2.60 4.61
N GLN A 172 16.93 2.63 5.64
CA GLN A 172 17.15 1.84 6.86
C GLN A 172 17.12 0.33 6.57
N SER A 173 16.16 -0.14 5.76
CA SER A 173 16.04 -1.56 5.43
C SER A 173 17.27 -2.09 4.68
N LEU A 174 17.86 -1.27 3.79
CA LEU A 174 19.09 -1.60 3.10
C LEU A 174 20.31 -1.58 4.04
N ALA A 175 20.42 -0.56 4.89
CA ALA A 175 21.51 -0.42 5.85
C ALA A 175 21.56 -1.60 6.85
N ASP A 176 20.41 -2.00 7.38
CA ASP A 176 20.29 -3.16 8.28
C ASP A 176 20.78 -4.44 7.60
N ARG A 177 20.34 -4.68 6.35
CA ARG A 177 20.73 -5.85 5.56
C ARG A 177 22.23 -5.88 5.30
N ASP A 178 22.83 -4.73 4.98
CA ASP A 178 24.27 -4.62 4.74
C ASP A 178 25.06 -4.85 6.04
N ALA A 179 24.56 -4.38 7.19
CA ALA A 179 25.16 -4.63 8.51
C ALA A 179 25.10 -6.12 8.89
N GLU A 180 23.97 -6.80 8.67
CA GLU A 180 23.84 -8.25 8.90
C GLU A 180 24.82 -9.06 8.04
N ARG A 181 24.95 -8.72 6.74
CA ARG A 181 25.89 -9.38 5.83
C ARG A 181 27.35 -9.19 6.25
N ARG A 182 27.73 -7.99 6.71
CA ARG A 182 29.07 -7.72 7.25
C ARG A 182 29.36 -8.60 8.47
N LYS A 183 28.45 -8.65 9.44
CA LYS A 183 28.58 -9.50 10.64
C LYS A 183 28.74 -10.98 10.30
N ALA A 184 27.95 -11.49 9.34
CA ALA A 184 28.04 -12.88 8.89
C ALA A 184 29.40 -13.18 8.24
N ARG A 185 29.94 -12.27 7.42
CA ARG A 185 31.26 -12.40 6.79
C ARG A 185 32.38 -12.44 7.84
N ASP A 186 32.32 -11.56 8.83
CA ASP A 186 33.34 -11.49 9.87
C ASP A 186 33.31 -12.72 10.79
N LYS A 187 32.12 -13.27 11.09
CA LYS A 187 31.98 -14.54 11.80
C LYS A 187 32.62 -15.69 11.02
N ARG A 188 32.39 -15.77 9.71
CA ARG A 188 32.97 -16.82 8.86
C ARG A 188 34.50 -16.74 8.80
N ARG A 189 35.08 -15.54 8.64
CA ARG A 189 36.55 -15.34 8.66
C ARG A 189 37.20 -15.77 9.98
N LYS A 190 36.50 -15.62 11.11
CA LYS A 190 36.99 -16.09 12.41
C LYS A 190 36.93 -17.62 12.57
N VAL A 191 36.03 -18.30 11.86
CA VAL A 191 35.90 -19.76 11.90
C VAL A 191 36.90 -20.43 10.94
N ASP A 192 37.09 -19.86 9.74
CA ASP A 192 38.00 -20.39 8.72
C ASP A 192 39.49 -20.06 8.99
N GLY A 193 39.78 -19.21 9.99
CA GLY A 193 41.12 -18.78 10.39
C GLY A 193 41.65 -19.42 11.67
N VAL A 194 41.01 -20.51 12.13
CA VAL A 194 41.42 -21.37 13.25
C VAL A 194 41.80 -22.75 12.71
#